data_AF-A0A644ZAK6-F1
#
_entry.id   AF-A0A644ZAK6-F1
#
_cell.length_a   1.000
_cell.length_b   1.000
_cell.length_c   1.000
_cell.angle_alpha   90.00
_cell.angle_beta   90.00
_cell.angle_gamma   90.00
#
_symmetry.space_group_name_H-M   'P 1'
#
loop_
_entity.id
_entity.type
_entity.pdbx_description
1 polymer ?
#
loop_
_entity_poly.entity_id
_entity_poly.type
_entity_poly.pdbx_seq_one_letter_code
_entity_poly.pdbx_strand_id
1 'polypeptide(L)' 'MFGPDGRIRLLGGDRTAVATVLAGTVDPLAAIDTAVYAGPVVDAGRVALLPYVHEQTVSITMHRYGHPIPPDRAVRPA' A
#
# COMPACT_ATOMS: atom_id res chain seq x y z
N MET A 1 -16.28 1.89 7.27
CA MET A 1 -15.69 0.71 6.61
C MET A 1 -14.45 1.17 5.84
N PHE A 2 -13.35 1.42 6.55
CA PHE A 2 -12.01 1.34 5.98
C PHE A 2 -11.36 0.20 6.79
N GLY A 3 -10.78 -0.79 6.12
CA GLY A 3 -10.01 -1.82 6.83
C GLY A 3 -8.79 -1.20 7.53
N PRO A 4 -8.04 -1.98 8.33
CA PRO A 4 -6.70 -1.57 8.71
C PRO A 4 -5.95 -1.19 7.41
N ASP A 5 -5.25 -0.06 7.39
CA ASP A 5 -4.53 0.50 6.23
C ASP A 5 -5.35 1.40 5.27
N GLY A 6 -6.24 2.24 5.80
CA GLY A 6 -6.98 3.22 5.00
C GLY A 6 -6.06 4.14 4.19
N ARG A 7 -6.37 4.35 2.90
CA ARG A 7 -5.62 5.30 2.04
C ARG A 7 -6.57 6.22 1.30
N ILE A 8 -6.34 7.52 1.43
CA ILE A 8 -7.10 8.55 0.72
C ILE A 8 -6.16 9.27 -0.23
N ARG A 9 -6.46 9.22 -1.54
CA ARG A 9 -5.88 10.14 -2.51
C ARG A 9 -6.72 11.41 -2.52
N LEU A 10 -6.17 12.52 -2.05
CA LEU A 10 -6.84 13.82 -2.09
C LEU A 10 -6.59 14.51 -3.44
N LEU A 11 -7.65 14.72 -4.21
CA LEU A 11 -7.62 15.42 -5.50
C LEU A 11 -8.15 16.84 -5.32
N GLY A 12 -7.25 17.82 -5.21
CA GLY A 12 -7.61 19.19 -4.85
C GLY A 12 -8.14 19.31 -3.42
N GLY A 13 -8.50 20.53 -3.00
CA GLY A 13 -9.01 20.80 -1.65
C GLY A 13 -7.92 20.92 -0.56
N ASP A 14 -8.37 20.95 0.69
CA ASP A 14 -7.52 21.21 1.85
C ASP A 14 -7.26 19.94 2.67
N ARG A 15 -5.99 19.58 2.81
CA ARG A 15 -5.55 18.42 3.60
C ARG A 15 -5.89 18.55 5.09
N THR A 16 -5.92 19.77 5.63
CA THR A 16 -6.18 20.00 7.06
C THR A 16 -7.64 19.75 7.37
N ALA A 17 -8.56 20.17 6.49
CA ALA A 17 -9.98 19.86 6.60
C ALA A 17 -10.23 18.34 6.60
N VAL A 18 -9.57 17.57 5.73
CA VAL A 18 -9.68 16.10 5.71
C VAL A 18 -9.16 15.50 7.02
N ALA A 19 -8.02 15.98 7.52
CA ALA A 19 -7.45 15.52 8.79
C ALA A 19 -8.37 15.80 9.98
N THR A 20 -9.01 16.98 10.02
CA THR A 20 -9.99 17.33 11.07
C THR A 20 -11.20 16.40 11.06
N VAL A 21 -11.73 16.08 9.88
CA VAL A 21 -12.86 15.14 9.75
C VAL A 21 -12.46 13.74 10.22
N LEU A 22 -11.27 13.27 9.82
CA LEU A 22 -10.75 11.97 10.27
C LEU A 22 -10.54 11.93 11.79
N ALA A 23 -9.99 12.99 12.38
CA ALA A 23 -9.81 13.05 13.84
C ALA A 23 -11.14 13.09 14.62
N GLY A 24 -12.22 13.53 13.98
CA GLY A 24 -13.57 13.56 14.57
C GLY A 24 -14.36 12.26 14.44
N THR A 25 -13.77 11.17 13.91
CA THR A 25 -14.47 9.89 13.77
C THR A 25 -14.70 9.21 15.11
N VAL A 26 -15.83 8.49 15.22
CA VAL A 26 -16.22 7.73 16.44
C VAL A 26 -15.19 6.65 16.78
N ASP A 27 -14.50 6.13 15.77
CA ASP A 27 -13.38 5.22 15.93
C ASP A 27 -12.05 6.02 15.98
N PRO A 28 -11.34 6.07 17.13
CA PRO A 28 -10.09 6.79 17.26
C PRO A 28 -8.91 6.11 16.55
N LEU A 29 -9.00 4.82 16.24
CA LEU A 29 -7.96 4.10 15.50
C LEU A 29 -8.05 4.40 14.01
N ALA A 30 -9.27 4.56 13.48
CA ALA A 30 -9.50 4.89 12.07
C ALA A 30 -8.74 6.15 11.59
N ALA A 31 -8.57 7.15 12.45
CA ALA A 31 -7.80 8.36 12.13
C ALA A 31 -6.29 8.10 12.00
N ILE A 32 -5.74 7.24 12.87
CA ILE A 32 -4.31 6.90 12.90
C ILE A 32 -3.97 5.89 11.80
N ASP A 33 -4.91 5.01 11.46
CA ASP A 33 -4.75 3.96 10.45
C ASP A 33 -4.94 4.46 9.00
N THR A 34 -5.28 5.75 8.81
CA THR A 34 -5.56 6.32 7.48
C THR A 34 -4.47 7.26 6.99
N ALA A 35 -3.79 6.90 5.90
CA ALA A 35 -2.85 7.77 5.21
C ALA A 35 -3.55 8.69 4.20
N VAL A 36 -3.25 9.99 4.24
CA VAL A 36 -3.77 11.00 3.28
C VAL A 36 -2.66 11.44 2.31
N TYR A 37 -2.80 11.05 1.05
CA TYR A 37 -1.90 11.42 -0.05
C TYR A 37 -2.39 12.72 -0.71
N ALA A 38 -1.88 13.85 -0.22
CA ALA A 38 -2.26 15.21 -0.66
C ALA A 38 -1.21 15.92 -1.52
N GLY A 39 -0.29 15.17 -2.13
CA GLY A 39 0.66 15.70 -3.11
C GLY A 39 -0.02 16.10 -4.43
N PRO A 40 0.63 16.94 -5.27
CA PRO A 40 0.10 17.27 -6.58
C PRO A 40 -0.11 16.02 -7.44
N VAL A 41 -1.05 16.08 -8.38
CA VAL A 41 -1.15 15.05 -9.42
C VAL A 41 0.06 15.22 -10.33
N VAL A 42 0.77 14.13 -10.60
CA VAL A 42 1.97 14.12 -11.44
C VAL A 42 1.77 13.15 -12.60
N ASP A 43 2.30 13.49 -13.77
CA ASP A 43 2.21 12.66 -14.98
C ASP A 43 3.20 11.48 -14.96
N ALA A 44 4.18 11.54 -14.04
CA ALA A 44 5.12 10.46 -13.80
C ALA A 44 4.39 9.24 -13.18
N GLY A 45 3.85 8.37 -14.03
CA GLY A 45 3.04 7.22 -13.65
C GLY A 45 3.68 6.33 -12.58
N ARG A 46 5.01 6.15 -12.61
CA ARG A 46 5.76 5.40 -11.57
C ARG A 46 5.58 5.96 -10.16
N VAL A 47 5.46 7.28 -10.03
CA VAL A 47 5.21 7.95 -8.73
C VAL A 47 3.72 7.99 -8.45
N ALA A 48 2.90 8.28 -9.46
CA ALA A 48 1.45 8.39 -9.31
C ALA A 48 0.77 7.09 -8.88
N LEU A 49 1.33 5.93 -9.24
CA LEU A 49 0.79 4.61 -8.90
C LEU A 49 1.08 4.14 -7.47
N LEU A 50 2.10 4.69 -6.80
CA LEU A 50 2.54 4.21 -5.47
C LEU A 50 1.41 4.13 -4.41
N PRO A 51 0.45 5.06 -4.33
CA PRO A 51 -0.64 4.98 -3.36
C PRO A 51 -1.64 3.83 -3.61
N TYR A 52 -1.60 3.22 -4.80
CA TYR A 52 -2.60 2.25 -5.27
C TYR A 52 -2.07 0.81 -5.33
N VAL A 53 -0.81 0.60 -5.00
CA VAL A 53 -0.18 -0.72 -4.95
C VAL A 53 0.17 -1.06 -3.51
N HIS A 54 0.14 -2.36 -3.20
CA HIS A 54 0.76 -2.87 -1.99
C HIS A 54 2.06 -3.53 -2.38
N GLU A 55 3.15 -3.10 -1.75
CA GLU A 55 4.43 -3.74 -1.95
C GLU A 55 4.44 -5.11 -1.29
N GLN A 56 4.98 -6.11 -1.99
CA GLN A 56 5.14 -7.46 -1.48
C GLN A 56 6.53 -7.98 -1.83
N THR A 57 7.22 -8.48 -0.83
CA THR A 57 8.47 -9.23 -1.02
C THR A 57 8.20 -10.71 -0.78
N VAL A 58 8.67 -11.54 -1.71
CA VAL A 58 8.62 -13.01 -1.60
C VAL A 58 10.04 -13.54 -1.67
N SER A 59 10.45 -14.29 -0.64
CA SER A 59 11.74 -14.99 -0.61
C SER A 59 11.49 -16.48 -0.68
N ILE A 60 12.21 -17.16 -1.58
CA ILE A 60 12.07 -18.59 -1.85
C ILE A 60 13.43 -19.25 -1.66
N THR A 61 13.48 -20.28 -0.82
CA THR A 61 14.69 -21.11 -0.70
C THR A 61 14.85 -21.94 -1.98
N MET A 62 15.83 -21.57 -2.81
CA MET A 62 16.12 -22.22 -4.11
C MET A 62 17.05 -23.44 -4.00
N HIS A 63 17.14 -24.04 -2.82
CA HIS A 63 17.94 -25.23 -2.61
C HIS A 63 17.26 -26.18 -1.63
N ARG A 64 17.59 -27.46 -1.77
CA ARG A 64 17.26 -28.49 -0.80
C ARG A 64 18.56 -29.15 -0.36
N TYR A 65 18.94 -28.94 0.90
CA TYR A 65 20.22 -29.42 1.45
C TYR A 65 21.45 -28.97 0.63
N GLY A 66 21.44 -27.74 0.14
CA GLY A 66 22.53 -27.19 -0.70
C GLY A 66 22.47 -27.60 -2.18
N HIS A 67 21.64 -28.56 -2.56
CA HIS A 67 21.40 -28.87 -3.96
C HIS A 67 20.42 -27.85 -4.57
N PRO A 68 20.80 -27.12 -5.64
CA PRO A 68 19.91 -26.15 -6.28
C PRO A 68 18.64 -26.81 -6.81
N ILE A 69 17.50 -26.14 -6.63
CA ILE A 69 16.23 -26.53 -7.24
C ILE A 69 16.16 -25.84 -8.62
N PRO A 70 15.94 -26.59 -9.72
CA PRO A 70 15.74 -26.00 -11.04
C PRO A 70 14.59 -24.99 -11.06
N PRO A 71 14.73 -23.86 -11.78
CA PRO A 71 13.76 -22.76 -11.74
C PRO A 71 12.36 -23.14 -12.26
N ASP A 72 12.28 -24.09 -13.20
CA ASP A 72 11.02 -24.65 -13.72
C ASP A 72 10.21 -25.44 -12.66
N ARG A 73 10.86 -25.83 -11.56
CA ARG A 73 10.24 -26.54 -10.44
C ARG A 73 9.97 -25.67 -9.21
N ALA A 74 10.52 -24.47 -9.16
CA ALA A 74 10.48 -23.63 -7.96
C ALA A 74 9.16 -22.85 -7.80
N VAL A 75 8.47 -22.58 -8.91
CA VAL A 75 7.20 -21.84 -8.90
C VAL A 75 6.21 -22.63 -9.74
N ARG A 76 5.16 -23.17 -9.10
CA ARG A 76 4.00 -23.72 -9.82
C ARG A 76 3.01 -22.59 -10.08
N PRO A 77 2.40 -22.53 -11.27
CA PRO A 77 1.29 -21.61 -11.49
C PRO A 77 0.15 -21.95 -10.53
N ALA A 78 -0.55 -20.90 -10.08
CA ALA A 78 -1.76 -21.02 -9.28
C ALA A 78 -2.90 -21.65 -10.09
#